data_AF-A0A0C9Z7V4-F1
#
_entry.id   AF-A0A0C9Z7V4-F1
#
_cell.length_a   1.000
_cell.length_b   1.000
_cell.length_c   1.000
_cell.angle_alpha   90.00
_cell.angle_beta   90.00
_cell.angle_gamma   90.00
#
_symmetry.space_group_name_H-M   'P 1'
#
loop_
_entity.id
_entity.type
_entity.pdbx_description
1 polymer ?
#
loop_
_entity_poly.entity_id
_entity_poly.type
_entity_poly.pdbx_seq_one_letter_code
_entity_poly.pdbx_strand_id
1 'polypeptide(L)' 'IVTQFGLKDAVPCTVPMEPGLRLSRRDHSPRNDNERDLMSRTPYRSLVGSLMYLS' A
#
# COMPACT_ATOMS: atom_id res chain seq x y z
N ILE A 1 -7.89 -1.80 -11.30
CA ILE A 1 -6.83 -2.34 -10.42
C ILE A 1 -6.72 -1.51 -9.13
N VAL A 2 -6.38 -0.22 -9.17
CA VAL A 2 -6.35 0.67 -7.98
C VAL A 2 -7.70 0.68 -7.23
N THR A 3 -8.81 0.68 -7.98
CA THR A 3 -10.19 0.55 -7.47
C THR A 3 -10.50 -0.77 -6.75
N GLN A 4 -9.83 -1.87 -7.12
CA GLN A 4 -10.00 -3.20 -6.50
C GLN A 4 -9.26 -3.30 -5.17
N PHE A 5 -8.27 -2.44 -4.94
CA PHE A 5 -7.46 -2.41 -3.72
C PHE A 5 -7.84 -1.27 -2.78
N GLY A 6 -8.98 -0.59 -3.03
CA GLY A 6 -9.47 0.49 -2.17
C GLY A 6 -8.59 1.75 -2.17
N LEU A 7 -7.64 1.88 -3.10
CA LEU A 7 -6.73 3.02 -3.19
C LEU A 7 -7.26 4.16 -4.07
N LYS A 8 -8.59 4.28 -4.21
CA LYS A 8 -9.22 5.31 -5.06
C LYS A 8 -8.97 6.72 -4.55
N ASP A 9 -8.90 6.85 -3.23
CA ASP A 9 -8.72 8.14 -2.53
C ASP A 9 -7.24 8.39 -2.18
N ALA A 10 -6.33 7.55 -2.70
CA ALA A 10 -4.90 7.73 -2.50
C ALA A 10 -4.42 8.95 -3.30
N VAL A 11 -3.94 9.97 -2.59
CA VAL A 11 -3.36 11.17 -3.19
C VAL A 11 -1.83 11.11 -3.16
N PRO A 12 -1.16 11.61 -4.21
CA PRO A 12 0.29 11.73 -4.19
C PRO A 12 0.72 12.69 -3.06
N CYS A 13 1.69 12.25 -2.25
CA CYS A 13 2.31 13.09 -1.24
C CYS A 13 3.48 13.83 -1.87
N THR A 14 3.50 15.16 -1.80
CA THR A 14 4.60 15.99 -2.31
C THR A 14 5.83 15.95 -1.41
N VAL A 15 5.64 15.64 -0.13
CA VAL A 15 6.72 15.52 0.84
C VAL A 15 7.23 14.08 0.82
N PRO A 16 8.52 13.85 0.48
CA PRO A 16 9.09 12.52 0.52
C PRO A 16 9.13 11.99 1.96
N MET A 17 9.14 10.67 2.10
CA MET A 17 9.30 10.01 3.40
C MET A 17 10.68 10.34 4.00
N GLU A 18 10.74 10.50 5.33
CA GLU A 18 11.99 10.87 6.00
C GLU A 18 13.10 9.83 5.77
N PRO A 19 14.31 10.26 5.38
CA PRO A 19 15.46 9.38 5.25
C PRO A 19 15.76 8.68 6.59
N GLY A 20 15.83 7.35 6.56
CA GLY A 20 16.10 6.56 7.77
C GLY A 20 14.87 6.24 8.62
N LEU A 21 13.65 6.56 8.15
CA LEU A 21 12.43 6.14 8.82
C LEU A 21 12.38 4.62 8.97
N ARG A 22 12.33 4.15 10.22
CA ARG A 22 12.17 2.72 10.54
C ARG A 22 10.69 2.39 10.67
N LEU A 23 10.12 1.84 9.61
CA LEU A 23 8.76 1.32 9.65
C LEU A 23 8.70 0.11 10.59
N SER A 24 7.88 0.22 11.62
CA SER A 24 7.64 -0.86 12.57
C SER A 24 6.69 -1.88 11.96
N ARG A 25 7.02 -3.18 12.08
CA ARG A 25 6.08 -4.26 11.70
C ARG A 25 4.81 -4.22 12.54
N ARG A 26 4.89 -3.71 13.78
CA ARG A 26 3.74 -3.65 14.66
C ARG A 26 2.66 -2.73 14.08
N ASP A 27 3.06 -1.59 13.50
CA ASP A 27 2.14 -0.53 13.09
C ASP A 27 1.77 -0.59 11.60
N HIS A 28 2.58 -1.27 10.78
CA HIS A 28 2.40 -1.32 9.33
C HIS A 28 2.22 -2.73 8.74
N SER A 29 2.14 -3.77 9.59
CA SER A 29 1.79 -5.13 9.15
C SER A 29 0.30 -5.40 9.34
N PRO A 30 -0.32 -6.21 8.47
CA PRO A 30 -1.61 -6.83 8.73
C PRO A 30 -1.67 -7.44 10.14
N ARG A 31 -2.70 -7.10 10.91
CA ARG A 31 -2.87 -7.56 12.30
C ARG A 31 -3.93 -8.64 12.44
N ASN A 32 -4.90 -8.70 11.53
CA ASN A 32 -5.98 -9.68 11.53
C ASN A 32 -5.91 -10.59 10.29
N ASP A 33 -6.56 -11.75 10.37
CA ASP A 33 -6.49 -12.76 9.30
C ASP A 33 -7.15 -12.28 8.00
N ASN A 34 -8.14 -11.40 8.09
CA ASN A 34 -8.77 -10.78 6.92
C ASN A 34 -7.80 -9.87 6.15
N GLU A 35 -7.02 -9.04 6.84
CA GLU A 35 -5.98 -8.21 6.23
C GLU A 35 -4.86 -9.06 5.64
N ARG A 36 -4.51 -10.18 6.30
CA ARG A 36 -3.49 -11.10 5.80
C ARG A 36 -3.93 -11.81 4.52
N ASP A 37 -5.17 -12.29 4.48
CA ASP A 37 -5.76 -12.91 3.29
C ASP A 37 -5.90 -11.88 2.15
N LEU A 38 -6.34 -10.65 2.47
CA LEU A 38 -6.39 -9.55 1.52
C LEU A 38 -5.01 -9.22 0.95
N MET A 39 -3.98 -9.08 1.79
CA MET A 39 -2.61 -8.80 1.32
C MET A 39 -2.00 -9.97 0.55
N SER A 40 -2.33 -11.21 0.91
CA SER A 40 -1.90 -12.42 0.18
C SER A 40 -2.50 -12.46 -1.24
N ARG A 41 -3.77 -12.08 -1.38
CA ARG A 41 -4.48 -12.03 -2.66
C ARG A 41 -4.17 -10.79 -3.49
N THR A 42 -3.58 -9.77 -2.87
CA THR A 42 -3.25 -8.50 -3.53
C THR A 42 -1.86 -8.57 -4.15
N PRO A 43 -1.72 -8.66 -5.48
CA PRO A 43 -0.42 -8.62 -6.14
C PRO A 43 0.22 -7.24 -5.97
N TYR A 44 1.09 -7.11 -4.97
CA TYR A 44 1.78 -5.87 -4.61
C TYR A 44 2.48 -5.21 -5.81
N ARG A 45 3.14 -6.01 -6.66
CA ARG A 45 3.82 -5.53 -7.88
C ARG A 45 2.86 -4.87 -8.87
N SER A 46 1.74 -5.51 -9.18
CA SER A 46 0.75 -4.99 -10.12
C SER A 46 0.03 -3.76 -9.56
N LEU A 47 -0.18 -3.74 -8.25
CA LEU A 47 -0.77 -2.60 -7.55
C LEU A 47 0.13 -1.36 -7.61
N VAL A 48 1.39 -1.49 -7.21
CA VAL A 48 2.35 -0.37 -7.20
C VAL A 48 2.58 0.17 -8.62
N GLY A 49 2.69 -0.71 -9.63
CA GLY A 49 2.82 -0.28 -11.03
C GLY A 49 1.59 0.48 -11.53
N SER A 50 0.38 0.03 -11.16
CA SER A 50 -0.85 0.75 -11.52
C SER A 50 -0.94 2.11 -10.82
N LEU A 51 -0.52 2.20 -9.55
CA LEU A 51 -0.51 3.45 -8.78
C LEU A 51 0.46 4.47 -9.38
N MET A 52 1.67 4.04 -9.76
CA MET A 52 2.67 4.92 -10.37
C MET A 52 2.26 5.45 -11.75
N TYR A 53 1.42 4.71 -12.48
CA TYR A 53 0.95 5.12 -13.81
C TYR A 53 -0.31 6.01 -13.75
N LEU A 54 -1.11 5.87 -12.69
CA LEU A 54 -2.33 6.67 -12.46
C LEU A 54 -2.08 7.97 -11.67
N SER A 55 -0.95 8.04 -10.95
CA SER A 55 -0.46 9.24 -10.27
C SER A 55 0.08 10.28 -11.26
#